data_AF-A0A8S4SP51-F1
#
_entry.id   AF-A0A8S4SP51-F1
#
_cell.length_a   1.000
_cell.length_b   1.000
_cell.length_c   1.000
_cell.angle_alpha   90.00
_cell.angle_beta   90.00
_cell.angle_gamma   90.00
#
_symmetry.space_group_name_H-M   'P 1'
#
loop_
_entity.id
_entity.type
_entity.pdbx_description
1 polymer ?
#
loop_
_entity_poly.entity_id
_entity_poly.type
_entity_poly.pdbx_seq_one_letter_code
_entity_poly.pdbx_strand_id
1 'polypeptide(L)'
;RCRLKAASTVCRSATSECDLPEYCTGHSEFCPKDVYKMNGLPCASDQAFCIQGSCTTHTDQCRLLWGATGRNSDAECYQQNTRANRYANCGYTRATETKDAQYLRCDSEDVLCGRLHCKHLNERLEYGLETAAKLTAAFININGTIEVCRAAVIDLGTQDVDPGMVPDGAKCGDDKVQIAETGDFPILRPQNPDCVRLWTNWRPPV
;
A
#
# COMPACT_ATOMS: atom_id res chain seq x y z
N ARG A 1 -28.54 17.24 -24.65
CA ARG A 1 -29.92 16.70 -24.47
C ARG A 1 -30.02 16.19 -23.03
N CYS A 2 -31.08 16.54 -22.30
CA CYS A 2 -31.29 16.13 -20.91
C CYS A 2 -32.17 14.89 -20.86
N ARG A 3 -31.57 13.70 -20.99
CA ARG A 3 -32.26 12.40 -20.91
C ARG A 3 -31.37 11.42 -20.16
N LEU A 4 -31.97 10.48 -19.43
CA LEU A 4 -31.26 9.38 -18.80
C LEU A 4 -30.56 8.52 -19.86
N LYS A 5 -29.38 8.01 -19.50
CA LYS A 5 -28.69 7.00 -20.31
C LYS A 5 -29.49 5.70 -20.31
N ALA A 6 -29.38 4.92 -21.38
CA ALA A 6 -30.04 3.62 -21.45
C ALA A 6 -29.47 2.66 -20.38
N ALA A 7 -30.28 1.71 -19.93
CA ALA A 7 -29.82 0.63 -19.07
C ALA A 7 -28.64 -0.11 -19.72
N SER A 8 -27.74 -0.64 -18.90
CA SER A 8 -26.53 -1.36 -19.36
C SER A 8 -25.51 -0.49 -20.10
N THR A 9 -25.62 0.84 -20.03
CA THR A 9 -24.57 1.75 -20.52
C THR A 9 -23.48 1.90 -19.46
N VAL A 10 -22.21 1.64 -19.77
CA VAL A 10 -21.11 1.87 -18.82
C VAL A 10 -21.11 3.33 -18.34
N CYS A 11 -21.15 3.53 -17.03
CA CYS A 11 -21.03 4.85 -16.40
C CYS A 11 -19.71 5.04 -15.64
N ARG A 12 -19.10 3.96 -15.16
CA ARG A 12 -17.74 3.96 -14.62
C ARG A 12 -17.00 2.72 -15.14
N SER A 13 -15.81 2.93 -15.65
CA SER A 13 -14.92 1.84 -16.07
C SER A 13 -14.13 1.34 -14.87
N ALA A 14 -13.77 0.06 -14.86
CA ALA A 14 -12.85 -0.47 -13.89
C ALA A 14 -11.48 0.22 -13.98
N THR A 15 -10.93 0.58 -12.83
CA THR A 15 -9.63 1.27 -12.68
C THR A 15 -8.46 0.33 -12.42
N SER A 16 -8.74 -0.88 -11.93
CA SER A 16 -7.76 -1.94 -11.68
C SER A 16 -8.37 -3.30 -12.02
N GLU A 17 -7.55 -4.36 -12.02
CA GLU A 17 -8.06 -5.71 -12.17
C GLU A 17 -8.92 -6.17 -10.98
N CYS A 18 -8.86 -5.49 -9.84
CA CYS A 18 -9.69 -5.75 -8.65
C CYS A 18 -11.00 -4.97 -8.66
N ASP A 19 -11.20 -4.09 -9.63
CA ASP A 19 -12.35 -3.18 -9.75
C ASP A 19 -13.37 -3.72 -10.78
N LEU A 20 -14.67 -3.46 -10.57
CA LEU A 20 -15.73 -3.90 -11.50
C LEU A 20 -16.39 -2.68 -12.15
N PRO A 21 -16.71 -2.70 -13.46
CA PRO A 21 -17.40 -1.57 -14.08
C PRO A 21 -18.87 -1.50 -13.65
N GLU A 22 -19.39 -0.28 -13.49
CA GLU A 22 -20.81 -0.04 -13.25
C GLU A 22 -21.52 0.42 -14.51
N TYR A 23 -22.79 0.04 -14.55
CA TYR A 23 -23.66 0.27 -15.67
C TYR A 23 -24.89 1.06 -15.23
N CYS A 24 -25.29 2.04 -16.04
CA CYS A 24 -26.49 2.82 -15.83
C CYS A 24 -27.70 1.90 -15.68
N THR A 25 -28.59 2.21 -14.74
CA THR A 25 -29.83 1.46 -14.54
C THR A 25 -30.92 1.85 -15.54
N GLY A 26 -30.78 3.00 -16.20
CA GLY A 26 -31.82 3.60 -17.05
C GLY A 26 -32.92 4.35 -16.29
N HIS A 27 -32.91 4.30 -14.96
CA HIS A 27 -33.96 4.87 -14.10
C HIS A 27 -33.45 5.99 -13.18
N SER A 28 -32.13 6.21 -13.13
CA SER A 28 -31.50 7.31 -12.40
C SER A 28 -30.41 7.97 -13.24
N GLU A 29 -30.17 9.24 -12.95
CA GLU A 29 -29.06 10.06 -13.43
C GLU A 29 -27.71 9.68 -12.82
N PHE A 30 -27.72 9.01 -11.66
CA PHE A 30 -26.52 8.58 -10.97
C PHE A 30 -26.08 7.19 -11.44
N CYS A 31 -24.76 7.00 -11.51
CA CYS A 31 -24.19 5.66 -11.63
C CYS A 31 -24.47 4.89 -10.32
N PRO A 32 -24.69 3.57 -10.37
CA PRO A 32 -24.77 2.75 -9.16
C PRO A 32 -23.56 2.93 -8.24
N LYS A 33 -23.72 2.49 -6.97
CA LYS A 33 -22.61 2.47 -6.01
C LYS A 33 -21.45 1.64 -6.58
N ASP A 34 -20.23 2.15 -6.39
CA ASP A 34 -18.98 1.49 -6.75
C ASP A 34 -18.87 0.11 -6.08
N VAL A 35 -18.62 -0.92 -6.89
CA VAL A 35 -18.43 -2.30 -6.46
C VAL A 35 -17.12 -2.85 -7.01
N TYR A 36 -16.48 -3.71 -6.23
CA TYR A 36 -15.20 -4.31 -6.57
C TYR A 36 -15.20 -5.81 -6.30
N LYS A 37 -14.18 -6.49 -6.81
CA LYS A 37 -13.93 -7.90 -6.54
C LYS A 37 -13.64 -8.11 -5.06
N MET A 38 -13.94 -9.29 -4.55
CA MET A 38 -13.74 -9.65 -3.14
C MET A 38 -12.29 -9.40 -2.68
N ASN A 39 -12.14 -8.87 -1.46
CA ASN A 39 -10.82 -8.69 -0.85
C ASN A 39 -10.10 -10.05 -0.70
N GLY A 40 -8.77 -10.04 -0.88
CA GLY A 40 -7.94 -11.24 -0.77
C GLY A 40 -7.80 -12.08 -2.04
N LEU A 41 -8.44 -11.68 -3.14
CA LEU A 41 -8.18 -12.31 -4.44
C LEU A 41 -6.77 -11.94 -4.92
N PRO A 42 -5.93 -12.92 -5.33
CA PRO A 42 -4.59 -12.63 -5.84
C PRO A 42 -4.67 -11.81 -7.14
N CYS A 43 -3.75 -10.86 -7.26
CA CYS A 43 -3.67 -9.92 -8.37
C CYS A 43 -2.18 -9.59 -8.68
N ALA A 44 -1.91 -8.90 -9.78
CA ALA A 44 -0.59 -8.54 -10.27
C ALA A 44 0.36 -9.74 -10.40
N SER A 45 -0.12 -10.86 -10.95
CA SER A 45 0.61 -12.12 -11.03
C SER A 45 1.10 -12.63 -9.64
N ASP A 46 0.21 -12.64 -8.66
CA ASP A 46 0.47 -13.09 -7.29
C ASP A 46 1.53 -12.25 -6.54
N GLN A 47 1.65 -10.97 -6.91
CA GLN A 47 2.49 -9.99 -6.21
C GLN A 47 1.68 -9.12 -5.22
N ALA A 48 0.35 -9.18 -5.31
CA ALA A 48 -0.56 -8.46 -4.43
C ALA A 48 -1.90 -9.19 -4.33
N PHE A 49 -2.77 -8.67 -3.47
CA PHE A 49 -4.13 -9.12 -3.25
C PHE A 49 -5.08 -7.92 -3.39
N CYS A 50 -6.28 -8.18 -3.89
CA CYS A 50 -7.32 -7.16 -3.99
C CYS A 50 -7.69 -6.65 -2.60
N ILE A 51 -7.63 -5.33 -2.40
CA ILE A 51 -8.14 -4.65 -1.22
C ILE A 51 -8.92 -3.41 -1.68
N GLN A 52 -10.21 -3.36 -1.36
CA GLN A 52 -11.09 -2.21 -1.68
C GLN A 52 -11.09 -1.84 -3.17
N GLY A 53 -10.97 -2.82 -4.06
CA GLY A 53 -10.89 -2.59 -5.51
C GLY A 53 -9.52 -2.14 -6.02
N SER A 54 -8.52 -2.01 -5.15
CA SER A 54 -7.13 -1.77 -5.53
C SER A 54 -6.31 -3.06 -5.66
N CYS A 55 -5.37 -3.07 -6.60
CA CYS A 55 -4.28 -4.02 -6.66
C CYS A 55 -2.97 -3.23 -6.71
N THR A 56 -2.21 -3.20 -5.62
CA THR A 56 -0.99 -2.40 -5.55
C THR A 56 0.18 -3.25 -5.06
N THR A 57 1.24 -3.31 -5.87
CA THR A 57 2.49 -3.98 -5.49
C THR A 57 3.49 -2.99 -4.89
N HIS A 58 4.57 -3.48 -4.26
CA HIS A 58 5.72 -2.65 -3.86
C HIS A 58 6.26 -1.81 -5.02
N THR A 59 6.31 -2.39 -6.22
CA THR A 59 6.82 -1.68 -7.40
C THR A 59 5.88 -0.57 -7.83
N ASP A 60 4.56 -0.80 -7.79
CA ASP A 60 3.59 0.25 -8.15
C ASP A 60 3.62 1.41 -7.16
N GLN A 61 3.75 1.12 -5.87
CA GLN A 61 3.94 2.15 -4.85
C GLN A 61 5.26 2.90 -5.07
N CYS A 62 6.36 2.22 -5.38
CA CYS A 62 7.62 2.89 -5.72
C CYS A 62 7.49 3.77 -6.98
N ARG A 63 6.71 3.37 -7.98
CA ARG A 63 6.44 4.21 -9.17
C ARG A 63 5.61 5.45 -8.84
N LEU A 64 4.63 5.31 -7.95
CA LEU A 64 3.86 6.44 -7.46
C LEU A 64 4.75 7.47 -6.73
N LEU A 65 5.70 6.99 -5.93
CA LEU A 65 6.59 7.86 -5.16
C LEU A 65 7.70 8.50 -6.02
N TRP A 66 8.31 7.73 -6.92
CA TRP A 66 9.58 8.08 -7.58
C TRP A 66 9.50 8.12 -9.11
N GLY A 67 8.31 8.04 -9.68
CA GLY A 67 8.09 8.04 -11.12
C GLY A 67 8.40 6.70 -11.80
N ALA A 68 8.46 6.71 -13.13
CA ALA A 68 8.43 5.49 -13.96
C ALA A 68 9.57 4.47 -13.70
N THR A 69 10.71 4.92 -13.16
CA THR A 69 11.84 4.01 -12.86
C THR A 69 11.79 3.43 -11.46
N GLY A 70 10.85 3.88 -10.61
CA GLY A 70 10.60 3.35 -9.28
C GLY A 70 10.32 1.86 -9.31
N ARG A 71 11.07 1.09 -8.51
CA ARG A 71 10.94 -0.36 -8.39
C ARG A 71 11.16 -0.81 -6.95
N ASN A 72 10.59 -1.96 -6.61
CA ASN A 72 10.87 -2.62 -5.34
C ASN A 72 12.38 -2.84 -5.15
N SER A 73 12.87 -2.60 -3.93
CA SER A 73 14.26 -2.87 -3.58
C SER A 73 14.53 -4.34 -3.28
N ASP A 74 15.81 -4.66 -3.14
CA ASP A 74 16.25 -5.97 -2.66
C ASP A 74 15.75 -6.23 -1.24
N ALA A 75 15.48 -7.49 -0.91
CA ALA A 75 15.04 -7.91 0.42
C ALA A 75 16.04 -7.49 1.53
N GLU A 76 17.33 -7.41 1.22
CA GLU A 76 18.35 -6.95 2.17
C GLU A 76 18.15 -5.48 2.58
N CYS A 77 17.55 -4.64 1.71
CA CYS A 77 17.16 -3.28 2.08
C CYS A 77 16.09 -3.27 3.17
N TYR A 78 15.15 -4.23 3.13
CA TYR A 78 14.07 -4.32 4.10
C TYR A 78 14.55 -4.79 5.47
N GLN A 79 15.68 -5.48 5.58
CA GLN A 79 16.26 -5.87 6.88
C GLN A 79 16.52 -4.67 7.81
N GLN A 80 16.67 -3.48 7.23
CA GLN A 80 16.75 -2.24 7.98
C GLN A 80 15.51 -1.99 8.84
N ASN A 81 14.34 -2.53 8.48
CA ASN A 81 13.08 -2.34 9.21
C ASN A 81 13.08 -2.97 10.60
N THR A 82 14.07 -3.83 10.91
CA THR A 82 14.33 -4.30 12.27
C THR A 82 14.89 -3.19 13.18
N ARG A 83 15.35 -2.06 12.64
CA ARG A 83 15.95 -0.97 13.44
C ARG A 83 14.97 -0.14 14.25
N ALA A 84 13.66 -0.26 13.99
CA ALA A 84 12.61 0.43 14.75
C ALA A 84 12.82 1.96 14.83
N ASN A 85 13.06 2.58 13.69
CA ASN A 85 13.24 4.02 13.60
C ASN A 85 12.35 4.61 12.51
N ARG A 86 12.31 5.93 12.42
CA ARG A 86 11.41 6.64 11.49
C ARG A 86 11.51 6.25 10.02
N TYR A 87 12.67 5.78 9.58
CA TYR A 87 12.92 5.42 8.20
C TYR A 87 12.94 3.91 7.97
N ALA A 88 12.81 3.11 9.02
CA ALA A 88 12.83 1.67 8.94
C ALA A 88 12.09 1.05 10.14
N ASN A 89 10.85 0.62 9.91
CA ASN A 89 9.91 0.16 10.93
C ASN A 89 8.76 -0.65 10.31
N CYS A 90 8.00 -1.37 11.15
CA CYS A 90 6.74 -2.05 10.80
C CYS A 90 5.53 -1.24 11.28
N GLY A 91 5.54 0.06 11.02
CA GLY A 91 4.52 0.97 11.49
C GLY A 91 4.94 1.73 12.74
N TYR A 92 4.03 2.56 13.22
CA TYR A 92 4.27 3.43 14.35
C TYR A 92 2.95 3.75 15.03
N THR A 93 2.94 3.75 16.37
CA THR A 93 1.81 4.29 17.11
C THR A 93 1.98 5.81 17.16
N ARG A 94 1.00 6.57 16.63
CA ARG A 94 0.91 8.02 16.87
C ARG A 94 0.52 8.22 18.33
N ALA A 95 1.48 8.14 19.25
CA ALA A 95 1.23 8.28 20.68
C ALA A 95 0.59 9.65 20.96
N THR A 96 -0.59 9.61 21.59
CA THR A 96 -1.22 10.77 22.21
C THR A 96 -0.24 11.43 23.18
N GLU A 97 0.13 12.67 22.88
CA GLU A 97 0.72 13.66 23.81
C GLU A 97 2.10 13.36 24.44
N THR A 98 2.75 12.22 24.15
CA THR A 98 4.15 11.99 24.54
C THR A 98 5.07 12.14 23.33
N LYS A 99 6.09 12.98 23.48
CA LYS A 99 6.95 13.61 22.45
C LYS A 99 7.67 12.72 21.43
N ASP A 100 7.50 11.40 21.41
CA ASP A 100 8.18 10.52 20.47
C ASP A 100 7.21 9.49 19.88
N ALA A 101 7.05 9.51 18.55
CA ALA A 101 6.36 8.42 17.84
C ALA A 101 7.12 7.12 18.10
N GLN A 102 6.45 6.13 18.71
CA GLN A 102 7.06 4.82 18.94
C GLN A 102 7.00 4.02 17.65
N TYR A 103 8.15 3.91 16.98
CA TYR A 103 8.30 3.09 15.79
C TYR A 103 8.36 1.61 16.19
N LEU A 104 7.55 0.79 15.51
CA LEU A 104 7.51 -0.64 15.73
C LEU A 104 8.68 -1.32 15.03
N ARG A 105 9.39 -2.17 15.75
CA ARG A 105 10.40 -3.06 15.19
C ARG A 105 9.71 -4.13 14.33
N CYS A 106 10.20 -4.38 13.12
CA CYS A 106 9.80 -5.58 12.40
C CYS A 106 10.47 -6.82 12.97
N ASP A 107 9.73 -7.92 13.03
CA ASP A 107 10.32 -9.26 13.05
C ASP A 107 11.04 -9.52 11.73
N SER A 108 12.08 -10.36 11.74
CA SER A 108 12.89 -10.64 10.57
C SER A 108 12.10 -11.24 9.41
N GLU A 109 10.99 -11.92 9.73
CA GLU A 109 10.07 -12.53 8.76
C GLU A 109 9.03 -11.56 8.20
N ASP A 110 8.97 -10.34 8.73
CA ASP A 110 7.92 -9.33 8.48
C ASP A 110 8.49 -8.04 7.86
N VAL A 111 9.81 -8.00 7.64
CA VAL A 111 10.54 -6.82 7.16
C VAL A 111 9.99 -6.27 5.84
N LEU A 112 9.46 -7.12 4.97
CA LEU A 112 8.88 -6.74 3.66
C LEU A 112 7.49 -6.07 3.78
N CYS A 113 6.88 -6.09 4.97
CA CYS A 113 5.57 -5.50 5.23
C CYS A 113 5.68 -4.08 5.83
N GLY A 114 6.89 -3.68 6.25
CA GLY A 114 7.13 -2.40 6.94
C GLY A 114 7.30 -1.20 6.00
N ARG A 115 8.31 -0.38 6.29
CA ARG A 115 8.72 0.74 5.44
C ARG A 115 9.07 0.25 4.03
N LEU A 116 8.53 0.91 3.02
CA LEU A 116 8.84 0.64 1.63
C LEU A 116 10.27 1.11 1.30
N HIS A 117 11.04 0.23 0.68
CA HIS A 117 12.35 0.56 0.12
C HIS A 117 12.30 0.50 -1.41
N CYS A 118 12.72 1.58 -2.07
CA CYS A 118 12.67 1.71 -3.53
C CYS A 118 14.06 1.89 -4.16
N LYS A 119 14.22 1.35 -5.38
CA LYS A 119 15.28 1.68 -6.33
C LYS A 119 14.70 2.56 -7.43
N HIS A 120 15.45 3.58 -7.86
CA HIS A 120 15.07 4.49 -8.95
C HIS A 120 16.31 5.27 -9.44
N LEU A 121 16.18 6.03 -10.54
CA LEU A 121 17.25 6.79 -11.19
C LEU A 121 17.40 8.23 -10.65
N ASN A 122 17.29 8.40 -9.33
CA ASN A 122 17.41 9.70 -8.63
C ASN A 122 16.37 10.77 -9.04
N GLU A 123 15.20 10.36 -9.52
CA GLU A 123 14.04 11.23 -9.66
C GLU A 123 13.66 11.91 -8.34
N ARG A 124 13.04 13.09 -8.46
CA ARG A 124 12.45 13.79 -7.31
C ARG A 124 11.18 13.05 -6.87
N LEU A 125 10.95 13.00 -5.56
CA LEU A 125 9.70 12.50 -4.99
C LEU A 125 8.50 13.31 -5.53
N GLU A 126 7.47 12.62 -6.02
CA GLU A 126 6.26 13.23 -6.59
C GLU A 126 5.49 14.09 -5.57
N TYR A 127 5.62 13.81 -4.27
CA TYR A 127 4.93 14.50 -3.18
C TYR A 127 5.51 15.89 -2.80
N GLY A 128 6.51 16.39 -3.55
CA GLY A 128 6.76 17.82 -3.78
C GLY A 128 7.20 18.75 -2.62
N LEU A 129 6.81 18.51 -1.37
CA LEU A 129 7.02 19.41 -0.23
C LEU A 129 8.10 18.88 0.70
N GLU A 130 9.27 19.54 0.74
CA GLU A 130 10.38 19.19 1.65
C GLU A 130 10.00 19.24 3.14
N THR A 131 8.91 19.96 3.48
CA THR A 131 8.37 20.01 4.84
C THR A 131 7.48 18.81 5.17
N ALA A 132 6.81 18.22 4.17
CA ALA A 132 5.92 17.08 4.35
C ALA A 132 6.62 15.74 4.13
N ALA A 133 7.72 15.72 3.37
CA ALA A 133 8.45 14.50 3.03
C ALA A 133 9.91 14.55 3.51
N LYS A 134 10.35 13.53 4.26
CA LYS A 134 11.75 13.35 4.65
C LYS A 134 12.32 12.09 4.00
N LEU A 135 13.35 12.27 3.18
CA LEU A 135 13.98 11.21 2.43
C LEU A 135 15.14 10.59 3.21
N THR A 136 15.38 9.31 2.98
CA THR A 136 16.54 8.58 3.51
C THR A 136 17.16 7.72 2.42
N ALA A 137 18.47 7.51 2.51
CA ALA A 137 19.22 6.60 1.68
C ALA A 137 20.21 5.82 2.55
N ALA A 138 20.17 4.50 2.47
CA ALA A 138 21.17 3.61 3.06
C ALA A 138 21.94 2.90 1.95
N PHE A 139 23.25 2.77 2.13
CA PHE A 139 24.13 2.07 1.20
C PHE A 139 24.49 0.73 1.84
N ILE A 140 24.08 -0.37 1.21
CA ILE A 140 24.39 -1.72 1.65
C ILE A 140 25.24 -2.42 0.60
N ASN A 141 26.05 -3.39 1.02
CA ASN A 141 26.86 -4.20 0.11
C ASN A 141 26.19 -5.56 -0.03
N ILE A 142 25.71 -5.88 -1.23
CA ILE A 142 25.17 -7.19 -1.58
C ILE A 142 26.14 -7.85 -2.55
N ASN A 143 26.87 -8.87 -2.09
CA ASN A 143 27.80 -9.65 -2.90
C ASN A 143 28.82 -8.80 -3.70
N GLY A 144 29.35 -7.74 -3.09
CA GLY A 144 30.32 -6.84 -3.71
C GLY A 144 29.71 -5.68 -4.51
N THR A 145 28.38 -5.63 -4.67
CA THR A 145 27.67 -4.54 -5.33
C THR A 145 27.09 -3.59 -4.30
N ILE A 146 27.31 -2.28 -4.46
CA ILE A 146 26.70 -1.27 -3.59
C ILE A 146 25.25 -1.06 -4.04
N GLU A 147 24.32 -1.39 -3.15
CA GLU A 147 22.89 -1.21 -3.34
C GLU A 147 22.41 -0.03 -2.50
N VAL A 148 21.60 0.83 -3.11
CA VAL A 148 21.11 2.06 -2.48
C VAL A 148 19.64 1.90 -2.13
N CYS A 149 19.38 1.65 -0.85
CA CYS A 149 18.05 1.51 -0.28
C CYS A 149 17.47 2.88 0.02
N ARG A 150 16.46 3.32 -0.74
CA ARG A 150 15.80 4.63 -0.51
C ARG A 150 14.43 4.44 0.11
N ALA A 151 14.10 5.29 1.07
CA ALA A 151 12.76 5.35 1.66
C ALA A 151 12.38 6.81 1.92
N ALA A 152 11.07 7.08 2.01
CA ALA A 152 10.55 8.44 2.18
C ALA A 152 9.46 8.43 3.24
N VAL A 153 9.60 9.20 4.32
CA VAL A 153 8.52 9.43 5.29
C VAL A 153 7.70 10.60 4.81
N ILE A 154 6.42 10.37 4.53
CA ILE A 154 5.52 11.37 3.97
C ILE A 154 4.37 11.58 4.95
N ASP A 155 4.33 12.77 5.55
CA ASP A 155 3.28 13.18 6.47
C ASP A 155 2.17 13.90 5.69
N LEU A 156 1.09 13.17 5.42
CA LEU A 156 -0.13 13.70 4.81
C LEU A 156 -1.14 14.20 5.85
N GLY A 157 -0.82 14.12 7.15
CA GLY A 157 -1.71 14.48 8.24
C GLY A 157 -2.27 13.28 9.01
N THR A 158 -3.18 13.56 9.94
CA THR A 158 -3.62 12.59 10.97
C THR A 158 -4.57 11.51 10.47
N GLN A 159 -5.15 11.65 9.27
CA GLN A 159 -6.12 10.71 8.71
C GLN A 159 -5.55 9.81 7.62
N ASP A 160 -4.38 10.16 7.09
CA ASP A 160 -3.78 9.45 5.98
C ASP A 160 -2.63 8.54 6.45
N VAL A 161 -2.56 7.37 5.80
CA VAL A 161 -1.43 6.44 5.93
C VAL A 161 -0.27 7.01 5.14
N ASP A 162 0.93 6.98 5.73
CA ASP A 162 2.16 7.44 5.07
C ASP A 162 2.41 6.60 3.79
N PRO A 163 2.35 7.21 2.59
CA PRO A 163 2.57 6.50 1.32
C PRO A 163 3.97 5.87 1.17
N GLY A 164 4.91 6.16 2.08
CA GLY A 164 6.20 5.51 2.17
C GLY A 164 6.23 4.18 2.93
N MET A 165 5.08 3.71 3.41
CA MET A 165 4.90 2.34 3.88
C MET A 165 4.55 1.41 2.71
N VAL A 166 4.75 0.11 2.90
CA VAL A 166 4.26 -0.90 1.95
C VAL A 166 2.73 -0.79 1.86
N PRO A 167 2.14 -0.77 0.66
CA PRO A 167 0.71 -0.50 0.49
C PRO A 167 -0.14 -1.72 0.87
N ASP A 168 -1.41 -1.45 1.17
CA ASP A 168 -2.38 -2.51 1.46
C ASP A 168 -2.52 -3.48 0.30
N GLY A 169 -2.63 -4.77 0.65
CA GLY A 169 -2.75 -5.83 -0.34
C GLY A 169 -1.41 -6.26 -0.94
N ALA A 170 -0.31 -5.53 -0.75
CA ALA A 170 0.99 -5.98 -1.26
C ALA A 170 1.44 -7.26 -0.54
N LYS A 171 1.90 -8.24 -1.32
CA LYS A 171 2.43 -9.50 -0.80
C LYS A 171 3.81 -9.25 -0.19
N CYS A 172 3.98 -9.55 1.08
CA CYS A 172 5.22 -9.35 1.82
C CYS A 172 5.83 -10.66 2.38
N GLY A 173 5.36 -11.80 1.90
CA GLY A 173 5.87 -13.13 2.19
C GLY A 173 5.02 -14.20 1.49
N ASP A 174 5.46 -15.45 1.50
CA ASP A 174 4.78 -16.56 0.80
C ASP A 174 3.31 -16.71 1.25
N ASP A 175 3.02 -16.33 2.50
CA ASP A 175 1.68 -16.24 3.09
C ASP A 175 1.56 -15.00 3.99
N LYS A 176 1.94 -13.81 3.49
CA LYS A 176 1.80 -12.56 4.24
C LYS A 176 1.35 -11.41 3.36
N VAL A 177 0.40 -10.65 3.87
CA VAL A 177 -0.05 -9.39 3.27
C VAL A 177 0.12 -8.25 4.25
N GLN A 178 0.38 -7.06 3.72
CA GLN A 178 0.25 -5.84 4.50
C GLN A 178 -1.20 -5.35 4.49
N ILE A 179 -1.75 -5.06 5.67
CA ILE A 179 -2.99 -4.29 5.82
C ILE A 179 -2.72 -3.20 6.85
N ALA A 180 -2.73 -1.95 6.43
CA ALA A 180 -2.70 -0.78 7.29
C ALA A 180 -4.15 -0.37 7.59
N GLU A 181 -4.72 -0.94 8.65
CA GLU A 181 -5.99 -0.42 9.16
C GLU A 181 -5.72 0.92 9.86
N THR A 182 -6.76 1.74 9.96
CA THR A 182 -6.76 3.09 10.54
C THR A 182 -6.13 3.14 11.93
N GLY A 183 -4.81 3.32 11.99
CA GLY A 183 -4.03 3.49 13.22
C GLY A 183 -3.32 2.25 13.76
N ASP A 184 -3.57 1.06 13.21
CA ASP A 184 -2.88 -0.19 13.57
C ASP A 184 -2.40 -0.89 12.29
N PHE A 185 -1.16 -1.39 12.28
CA PHE A 185 -0.52 -2.05 11.12
C PHE A 185 -0.46 -3.59 11.31
N PRO A 186 -1.58 -4.33 11.31
CA PRO A 186 -1.54 -5.78 11.44
C PRO A 186 -1.00 -6.44 10.17
N ILE A 187 0.01 -7.30 10.33
CA ILE A 187 0.46 -8.21 9.27
C ILE A 187 -0.44 -9.44 9.32
N LEU A 188 -1.23 -9.67 8.27
CA LEU A 188 -2.11 -10.83 8.22
C LEU A 188 -1.42 -12.04 7.57
N ARG A 189 -1.56 -13.19 8.22
CA ARG A 189 -1.16 -14.51 7.69
C ARG A 189 -2.42 -15.22 7.16
N PRO A 190 -2.55 -15.48 5.84
CA PRO A 190 -3.68 -16.18 5.23
C PRO A 190 -3.98 -17.57 5.82
N GLN A 191 -3.00 -18.23 6.44
CA GLN A 191 -3.19 -19.55 7.07
C GLN A 191 -3.97 -19.51 8.40
N ASN A 192 -4.24 -18.34 8.98
CA ASN A 192 -5.08 -18.25 10.17
C ASN A 192 -6.57 -18.24 9.76
N PRO A 193 -7.39 -19.23 10.18
CA PRO A 193 -8.81 -19.28 9.85
C PRO A 193 -9.61 -18.06 10.37
N ASP A 194 -9.11 -17.36 11.39
CA ASP A 194 -9.68 -16.09 11.84
C ASP A 194 -9.31 -14.93 10.90
N CYS A 195 -8.14 -14.98 10.25
CA CYS A 195 -7.78 -14.02 9.20
C CYS A 195 -8.69 -14.21 7.98
N VAL A 196 -8.87 -15.43 7.45
CA VAL A 196 -9.79 -15.70 6.32
C VAL A 196 -11.20 -15.16 6.57
N ARG A 197 -11.67 -15.17 7.83
CA ARG A 197 -12.94 -14.55 8.26
C ARG A 197 -12.92 -13.02 8.27
N LEU A 198 -11.78 -12.38 8.56
CA LEU A 198 -11.59 -10.93 8.42
C LEU A 198 -11.64 -10.52 6.94
N TRP A 199 -11.01 -11.25 6.02
CA TRP A 199 -11.05 -10.93 4.57
C TRP A 199 -12.44 -11.09 3.95
N THR A 200 -13.21 -12.10 4.39
CA THR A 200 -14.52 -12.46 3.80
C THR A 200 -15.71 -11.73 4.43
N ASN A 201 -15.61 -11.28 5.69
CA ASN A 201 -16.67 -10.51 6.36
C ASN A 201 -16.43 -8.99 6.37
N TRP A 202 -15.32 -8.51 5.80
CA TRP A 202 -15.04 -7.08 5.67
C TRP A 202 -16.10 -6.44 4.77
N ARG A 203 -17.07 -5.77 5.39
CA ARG A 203 -17.99 -4.87 4.71
C ARG A 203 -17.43 -3.46 4.86
N PRO A 204 -17.32 -2.66 3.78
CA PRO A 204 -17.03 -1.25 3.94
C PRO A 204 -18.09 -0.63 4.88
N PRO A 205 -17.73 0.32 5.75
CA PRO A 205 -18.71 1.09 6.51
C PRO A 205 -19.71 1.69 5.52
N VAL A 206 -20.99 1.51 5.82
CA VAL A 206 -22.12 1.91 4.97
C VAL A 206 -22.23 3.42 4.89
#